data_AF-A0A0L0MI25-F1
#
_entry.id   AF-A0A0L0MI25-F1
#
_cell.length_a   1.000
_cell.length_b   1.000
_cell.length_c   1.000
_cell.angle_alpha   90.00
_cell.angle_beta   90.00
_cell.angle_gamma   90.00
#
_symmetry.space_group_name_H-M   'P 1'
#
loop_
_entity.id
_entity.type
_entity.pdbx_description
1 polymer ?
#
loop_
_entity_poly.entity_id
_entity_poly.type
_entity_poly.pdbx_seq_one_letter_code
_entity_poly.pdbx_strand_id
1 'polypeptide(L)'
;MVAQIIEMCDPRRHVSGLSDRSMQKMTQGCMVVTGAQVGTRDRERLLGYCVQIRKGRGQFGSDMVFLRHTDGSLVTHENQSFFLMTEEQELLAKPLFRELPEDEDYSHGYNCCNKVREVGFVIENSASVPTPDTSFAITVTRIA
;
A
#
# COMPACT_ATOMS: atom_id res chain seq x y z
N MET A 1 -13.89 -10.10 -11.71
CA MET A 1 -13.77 -8.65 -11.49
C MET A 1 -12.38 -8.28 -10.97
N VAL A 2 -11.96 -8.73 -9.78
CA VAL A 2 -10.61 -8.45 -9.23
C VAL A 2 -9.46 -8.84 -10.17
N ALA A 3 -9.54 -10.00 -10.81
CA ALA A 3 -8.52 -10.44 -11.77
C ALA A 3 -8.34 -9.46 -12.95
N GLN A 4 -9.42 -8.92 -13.47
CA GLN A 4 -9.40 -7.94 -14.56
C GLN A 4 -8.73 -6.63 -14.12
N ILE A 5 -9.02 -6.17 -12.90
CA ILE A 5 -8.38 -4.96 -12.33
C ILE A 5 -6.86 -5.15 -12.25
N ILE A 6 -6.41 -6.33 -11.79
CA ILE A 6 -4.98 -6.66 -11.66
C ILE A 6 -4.31 -6.78 -13.04
N GLU A 7 -4.99 -7.40 -14.01
CA GLU A 7 -4.47 -7.55 -15.38
C GLU A 7 -4.33 -6.20 -16.11
N MET A 8 -5.10 -5.19 -15.71
CA MET A 8 -5.02 -3.82 -16.22
C MET A 8 -3.88 -2.98 -15.60
N CYS A 9 -3.07 -3.53 -14.67
CA CYS A 9 -1.97 -2.79 -14.05
C CYS A 9 -0.96 -2.28 -15.11
N ASP A 10 -0.81 -0.95 -15.18
CA ASP A 10 0.17 -0.29 -16.04
C ASP A 10 1.49 -0.09 -15.28
N PRO A 11 2.62 -0.67 -15.73
CA PRO A 11 3.94 -0.45 -15.14
C PRO A 11 4.35 1.03 -15.06
N ARG A 12 3.83 1.90 -15.93
CA ARG A 12 4.12 3.35 -15.91
C ARG A 12 3.50 4.06 -14.70
N ARG A 13 2.50 3.45 -14.07
CA ARG A 13 1.82 3.93 -12.85
C ARG A 13 2.38 3.28 -11.58
N HIS A 14 3.51 2.58 -11.70
CA HIS A 14 4.25 2.04 -10.57
C HIS A 14 4.76 3.14 -9.65
N VAL A 15 4.63 2.86 -8.35
CA VAL A 15 5.16 3.65 -7.25
C VAL A 15 5.87 2.68 -6.31
N SER A 16 7.12 2.99 -5.97
CA SER A 16 7.85 2.30 -4.90
C SER A 16 7.98 3.19 -3.68
N GLY A 17 7.73 2.61 -2.51
CA GLY A 17 7.95 3.25 -1.21
C GLY A 17 9.42 3.56 -0.89
N LEU A 18 10.35 3.31 -1.81
CA LEU A 18 11.79 3.53 -1.61
C LEU A 18 12.29 4.89 -2.10
N SER A 19 11.44 5.69 -2.77
CA SER A 19 11.88 6.98 -3.33
C SER A 19 10.84 8.08 -3.18
N ASP A 20 11.27 9.23 -2.62
CA ASP A 20 10.43 10.43 -2.45
C ASP A 20 9.73 10.86 -3.75
N ARG A 21 10.43 10.80 -4.89
CA ARG A 21 9.86 11.20 -6.20
C ARG A 21 8.70 10.30 -6.65
N SER A 22 8.76 9.00 -6.33
CA SER A 22 7.68 8.07 -6.71
C SER A 22 6.49 8.27 -5.79
N MET A 23 6.75 8.50 -4.49
CA MET A 23 5.72 8.69 -3.47
C MET A 23 4.98 10.02 -3.59
N GLN A 24 5.58 11.04 -4.22
CA GLN A 24 4.89 12.29 -4.59
C GLN A 24 3.67 12.10 -5.50
N LYS A 25 3.56 10.94 -6.19
CA LYS A 25 2.39 10.61 -7.01
C LYS A 25 1.20 10.08 -6.21
N MET A 26 1.42 9.65 -4.96
CA MET A 26 0.34 9.15 -4.10
C MET A 26 -0.34 10.30 -3.39
N THR A 27 -1.67 10.33 -3.46
CA THR A 27 -2.51 11.28 -2.73
C THR A 27 -3.38 10.53 -1.72
N GLN A 28 -3.86 11.24 -0.70
CA GLN A 28 -4.79 10.65 0.25
C GLN A 28 -6.05 10.15 -0.48
N GLY A 29 -6.46 8.92 -0.18
CA GLY A 29 -7.58 8.25 -0.80
C GLY A 29 -7.33 7.64 -2.19
N CYS A 30 -6.11 7.75 -2.76
CA CYS A 30 -5.87 7.13 -4.07
C CYS A 30 -5.93 5.60 -3.98
N MET A 31 -6.63 4.98 -4.94
CA MET A 31 -6.74 3.52 -5.03
C MET A 31 -5.51 2.93 -5.71
N VAL A 32 -5.04 1.81 -5.18
CA VAL A 32 -3.84 1.11 -5.63
C VAL A 32 -4.04 -0.39 -5.71
N VAL A 33 -3.30 -1.01 -6.62
CA VAL A 33 -3.01 -2.44 -6.60
C VAL A 33 -1.64 -2.64 -5.99
N THR A 34 -1.51 -3.48 -4.97
CA THR A 34 -0.23 -3.87 -4.41
C THR A 34 0.41 -4.97 -5.27
N GLY A 35 1.74 -4.94 -5.38
CA GLY A 35 2.49 -6.06 -5.96
C GLY A 35 2.23 -7.37 -5.19
N ALA A 36 2.24 -8.50 -5.88
CA ALA A 36 1.99 -9.79 -5.25
C ALA A 36 3.02 -10.10 -4.15
N GLN A 37 2.57 -10.24 -2.92
CA GLN A 37 3.40 -10.74 -1.82
C GLN A 37 3.42 -12.26 -1.82
N VAL A 38 4.60 -12.85 -1.59
CA VAL A 38 4.77 -14.31 -1.52
C VAL A 38 3.83 -14.90 -0.48
N GLY A 39 3.04 -15.89 -0.88
CA GLY A 39 2.07 -16.57 0.00
C GLY A 39 0.68 -15.94 0.07
N THR A 40 0.48 -14.75 -0.49
CA THR A 40 -0.85 -14.13 -0.56
C THR A 40 -1.66 -14.78 -1.68
N ARG A 41 -2.65 -15.61 -1.30
CA ARG A 41 -3.59 -16.25 -2.25
C ARG A 41 -4.84 -15.41 -2.50
N ASP A 42 -5.15 -14.50 -1.58
CA ASP A 42 -6.33 -13.67 -1.66
C ASP A 42 -6.05 -12.45 -2.53
N ARG A 43 -6.72 -12.40 -3.69
CA ARG A 43 -6.53 -11.31 -4.67
C ARG A 43 -7.23 -10.03 -4.24
N GLU A 44 -8.24 -10.09 -3.38
CA GLU A 44 -8.95 -8.90 -2.91
C GLU A 44 -8.04 -8.05 -2.00
N ARG A 45 -7.16 -8.72 -1.24
CA ARG A 45 -6.12 -8.05 -0.44
C ARG A 45 -5.04 -7.34 -1.25
N LEU A 46 -5.03 -7.49 -2.58
CA LEU A 46 -4.16 -6.70 -3.43
C LEU A 46 -4.73 -5.30 -3.70
N LEU A 47 -6.01 -5.07 -3.44
CA LEU A 47 -6.65 -3.78 -3.69
C LEU A 47 -6.76 -3.00 -2.38
N GLY A 48 -6.44 -1.71 -2.42
CA GLY A 48 -6.64 -0.82 -1.27
C GLY A 48 -6.58 0.65 -1.66
N TYR A 49 -6.93 1.55 -0.75
CA TYR A 49 -6.67 2.98 -0.90
C TYR A 49 -5.75 3.52 0.19
N CYS A 50 -4.91 4.49 -0.18
CA CYS A 50 -3.89 5.03 0.71
C CYS A 50 -4.48 6.03 1.70
N VAL A 51 -4.31 5.78 3.01
CA VAL A 51 -4.82 6.67 4.06
C VAL A 51 -3.74 7.51 4.74
N GLN A 52 -2.52 6.98 4.85
CA GLN A 52 -1.39 7.63 5.50
C GLN A 52 -0.05 7.04 5.02
N ILE A 53 0.99 7.87 4.98
CA ILE A 53 2.37 7.51 4.69
C ILE A 53 3.25 8.02 5.82
N ARG A 54 4.12 7.17 6.36
CA ARG A 54 5.16 7.57 7.34
C ARG A 54 6.52 7.38 6.68
N LYS A 55 7.20 8.49 6.41
CA LYS A 55 8.42 8.49 5.59
C LYS A 55 9.59 7.79 6.27
N GLY A 56 10.26 6.90 5.54
CA GLY A 56 11.46 6.18 6.00
C GLY A 56 11.26 5.30 7.24
N ARG A 57 10.00 4.89 7.53
CA ARG A 57 9.65 4.08 8.71
C ARG A 57 9.30 2.62 8.42
N GLY A 58 9.40 2.20 7.16
CA GLY A 58 9.25 0.81 6.74
C GLY A 58 10.58 0.07 6.65
N GLN A 59 10.51 -1.24 6.46
CA GLN A 59 11.66 -2.12 6.22
C GLN A 59 12.65 -1.56 5.21
N PHE A 60 13.95 -1.78 5.47
CA PHE A 60 15.06 -1.29 4.65
C PHE A 60 15.06 0.24 4.39
N GLY A 61 14.44 1.02 5.28
CA GLY A 61 14.31 2.47 5.13
C GLY A 61 13.29 2.91 4.09
N SER A 62 12.41 2.00 3.64
CA SER A 62 11.25 2.36 2.82
C SER A 62 10.25 3.20 3.62
N ASP A 63 9.30 3.80 2.91
CA ASP A 63 8.12 4.41 3.51
C ASP A 63 7.16 3.34 4.01
N MET A 64 6.55 3.63 5.15
CA MET A 64 5.48 2.81 5.72
C MET A 64 4.14 3.37 5.23
N VAL A 65 3.44 2.59 4.41
CA VAL A 65 2.19 3.01 3.75
C VAL A 65 1.01 2.29 4.39
N PHE A 66 0.01 3.05 4.81
CA PHE A 66 -1.23 2.54 5.39
C PHE A 66 -2.28 2.47 4.30
N LEU A 67 -2.79 1.26 4.06
CA LEU A 67 -3.87 1.03 3.11
C LEU A 67 -5.12 0.55 3.85
N ARG A 68 -6.27 1.10 3.46
CA ARG A 68 -7.56 0.47 3.73
C ARG A 68 -7.86 -0.50 2.60
N HIS A 69 -8.09 -1.77 2.93
CA HIS A 69 -8.44 -2.81 1.97
C HIS A 69 -9.96 -2.92 1.77
N THR A 70 -10.36 -3.70 0.76
CA THR A 70 -11.76 -3.89 0.36
C THR A 70 -12.67 -4.37 1.50
N ASP A 71 -12.15 -5.16 2.43
CA ASP A 71 -12.87 -5.65 3.62
C ASP A 71 -13.02 -4.61 4.75
N GLY A 72 -12.43 -3.43 4.59
CA GLY A 72 -12.36 -2.37 5.60
C GLY A 72 -11.18 -2.49 6.57
N SER A 73 -10.32 -3.51 6.40
CA SER A 73 -9.13 -3.65 7.23
C SER A 73 -8.09 -2.57 6.94
N LEU A 74 -7.45 -2.06 8.00
CA LEU A 74 -6.31 -1.17 7.90
C LEU A 74 -5.03 -2.02 7.98
N VAL A 75 -4.22 -1.99 6.92
CA VAL A 75 -2.98 -2.76 6.86
C VAL A 75 -1.82 -1.85 6.55
N THR A 76 -0.71 -2.09 7.24
CA THR A 76 0.56 -1.41 7.02
C THR A 76 1.38 -2.20 6.00
N HIS A 77 1.86 -1.51 4.96
CA HIS A 77 2.70 -2.03 3.91
C HIS A 77 4.07 -1.37 3.98
N GLU A 78 5.11 -2.19 3.91
CA GLU A 78 6.52 -1.78 3.96
C GLU A 78 7.27 -2.51 2.85
N ASN A 79 8.30 -1.89 2.26
CA ASN A 79 9.10 -2.46 1.18
C ASN A 79 8.24 -3.08 0.03
N GLN A 80 7.14 -2.41 -0.30
CA GLN A 80 6.10 -2.91 -1.18
C GLN A 80 6.01 -2.06 -2.45
N SER A 81 5.66 -2.69 -3.58
CA SER A 81 5.32 -1.99 -4.82
C SER A 81 3.84 -1.71 -4.90
N PHE A 82 3.48 -0.54 -5.43
CA PHE A 82 2.11 -0.11 -5.65
C PHE A 82 1.92 0.30 -7.11
N PHE A 83 0.73 0.10 -7.64
CA PHE A 83 0.32 0.56 -8.97
C PHE A 83 -0.92 1.42 -8.79
N LEU A 84 -0.84 2.71 -9.12
CA LEU A 84 -1.99 3.62 -9.05
C LEU A 84 -3.05 3.16 -10.05
N MET A 85 -4.30 3.01 -9.61
CA MET A 85 -5.40 2.67 -10.48
C MET A 85 -5.67 3.79 -11.51
N THR A 86 -6.19 3.40 -12.68
CA THR A 86 -6.83 4.32 -13.63
C THR A 86 -8.29 4.55 -13.23
N GLU A 87 -8.94 5.58 -13.78
CA GLU A 87 -10.37 5.83 -13.52
C GLU A 87 -11.25 4.61 -13.86
N GLU A 88 -10.94 3.89 -14.94
CA GLU A 88 -11.64 2.66 -15.32
C GLU A 88 -11.47 1.56 -14.26
N GLN A 89 -10.24 1.37 -13.75
CA GLN A 89 -9.98 0.42 -12.67
C GLN A 89 -10.69 0.82 -11.38
N GLU A 90 -10.71 2.11 -11.03
CA GLU A 90 -11.42 2.61 -9.86
C GLU A 90 -12.92 2.36 -9.94
N LEU A 91 -13.54 2.60 -11.10
CA LEU A 91 -14.96 2.30 -11.31
C LEU A 91 -15.29 0.82 -11.11
N LEU A 92 -14.40 -0.07 -11.52
CA LEU A 92 -14.54 -1.51 -11.30
C LEU A 92 -14.23 -1.92 -9.85
N ALA A 93 -13.35 -1.19 -9.17
CA ALA A 93 -12.88 -1.51 -7.82
C ALA A 93 -13.84 -1.01 -6.75
N LYS A 94 -14.41 0.20 -6.89
CA LYS A 94 -15.29 0.85 -5.90
C LYS A 94 -16.38 -0.07 -5.34
N PRO A 95 -17.13 -0.85 -6.15
CA PRO A 95 -18.17 -1.75 -5.62
C PRO A 95 -17.66 -2.89 -4.72
N LEU A 96 -16.35 -3.15 -4.74
CA LEU A 96 -15.72 -4.19 -3.92
C LEU A 96 -15.34 -3.67 -2.53
N PHE A 97 -15.28 -2.36 -2.34
CA PHE A 97 -14.91 -1.76 -1.07
C PHE A 97 -16.11 -1.65 -0.14
N ARG A 98 -15.91 -2.08 1.10
CA ARG A 98 -16.85 -1.87 2.20
C ARG A 98 -17.01 -0.38 2.54
N GLU A 99 -15.92 0.36 2.51
CA GLU A 99 -15.84 1.79 2.81
C GLU A 99 -15.06 2.46 1.67
N LEU A 100 -15.57 3.58 1.16
CA LEU A 100 -14.91 4.31 0.08
C LEU A 100 -13.97 5.39 0.64
N PRO A 101 -12.95 5.81 -0.13
CA PRO A 101 -12.05 6.88 0.28
C PRO A 101 -12.75 8.18 0.68
N GLU A 102 -13.86 8.50 0.00
CA GLU A 102 -14.73 9.65 0.27
C GLU A 102 -15.50 9.58 1.60
N ASP A 103 -15.67 8.38 2.17
CA ASP A 103 -16.41 8.15 3.42
C ASP A 103 -15.46 8.00 4.64
N GLU A 104 -14.15 7.92 4.42
CA GLU A 104 -13.14 7.75 5.47
C GLU A 104 -12.93 9.06 6.25
N ASP A 105 -12.96 8.98 7.59
CA ASP A 105 -12.66 10.12 8.45
C ASP A 105 -11.17 10.18 8.81
N TYR A 106 -10.41 10.93 8.01
CA TYR A 106 -8.98 11.13 8.19
C TYR A 106 -8.59 11.96 9.43
N SER A 107 -9.53 12.62 10.11
CA SER A 107 -9.24 13.53 11.23
C SER A 107 -8.76 12.80 12.49
N HIS A 108 -9.15 11.54 12.66
CA HIS A 108 -8.79 10.73 13.81
C HIS A 108 -7.35 10.18 13.73
N GLY A 109 -6.72 10.17 12.55
CA GLY A 109 -5.42 9.55 12.34
C GLY A 109 -5.42 8.03 12.57
N TYR A 110 -4.23 7.44 12.46
CA TYR A 110 -4.09 5.98 12.32
C TYR A 110 -3.07 5.42 13.31
N ASN A 111 -3.31 4.20 13.79
CA ASN A 111 -2.39 3.46 14.64
C ASN A 111 -1.56 2.49 13.80
N CYS A 112 -0.25 2.42 14.05
CA CYS A 112 0.56 1.28 13.58
C CYS A 112 0.43 0.07 14.52
N CYS A 113 0.99 -1.07 14.12
CA CYS A 113 1.06 -2.29 14.94
C CYS A 113 1.68 -2.06 16.34
N ASN A 114 2.58 -1.08 16.47
CA ASN A 114 3.21 -0.69 17.74
C ASN A 114 2.43 0.37 18.53
N LYS A 115 1.15 0.60 18.19
CA LYS A 115 0.24 1.57 18.85
C LYS A 115 0.69 3.03 18.80
N VAL A 116 1.58 3.38 17.88
CA VAL A 116 1.93 4.78 17.60
C VAL A 116 0.83 5.40 16.73
N ARG A 117 0.09 6.35 17.30
CA ARG A 117 -0.98 7.10 16.63
C ARG A 117 -0.43 8.38 16.01
N GLU A 118 -0.72 8.61 14.74
CA GLU A 118 -0.31 9.82 14.01
C GLU A 118 -1.48 10.34 13.19
N VAL A 119 -1.63 11.67 13.10
CA VAL A 119 -2.68 12.36 12.33
C VAL A 119 -2.05 13.11 11.16
N GLY A 120 -2.67 13.00 9.98
CA GLY A 120 -2.18 13.59 8.74
C GLY A 120 -1.88 12.54 7.66
N PHE A 121 -1.74 13.00 6.42
CA PHE A 121 -1.48 12.12 5.28
C PHE A 121 -0.01 11.70 5.20
N VAL A 122 0.92 12.65 5.14
CA VAL A 122 2.36 12.37 5.11
C VAL A 122 2.97 12.80 6.44
N ILE A 123 3.56 11.83 7.16
CA ILE A 123 4.20 12.04 8.44
C ILE A 123 5.71 11.91 8.27
N GLU A 124 6.41 12.99 8.56
CA GLU A 124 7.87 12.98 8.64
C GLU A 124 8.31 12.71 10.09
N ASN A 125 9.44 12.05 10.27
CA ASN A 125 10.04 11.78 11.59
C ASN A 125 9.18 10.98 12.60
N SER A 126 8.12 10.27 12.17
CA SER A 126 7.24 9.49 13.06
C SER A 126 8.00 8.57 14.03
N ALA A 127 7.48 8.30 15.22
CA ALA A 127 8.06 7.35 16.17
C ALA A 127 7.83 5.87 15.82
N SER A 128 7.25 5.58 14.65
CA SER A 128 6.94 4.23 14.19
C SER A 128 8.20 3.41 13.96
N VAL A 129 8.15 2.16 14.40
CA VAL A 129 9.23 1.19 14.19
C VAL A 129 8.79 0.20 13.11
N PRO A 130 9.62 -0.06 12.08
CA PRO A 130 9.32 -1.04 11.03
C PRO A 130 9.22 -2.45 11.58
N THR A 131 8.65 -3.34 10.77
CA THR A 131 8.77 -4.79 11.01
C THR A 131 10.26 -5.17 10.96
N PRO A 132 10.79 -6.00 11.88
CA PRO A 132 12.21 -6.36 11.87
C PRO A 132 12.65 -6.93 10.52
N ASP A 133 13.84 -6.52 10.06
CA ASP A 133 14.45 -7.07 8.85
C ASP A 133 14.77 -8.55 9.08
N THR A 134 13.96 -9.44 8.52
CA THR A 134 14.27 -10.87 8.55
C THR A 134 15.22 -11.17 7.41
N SER A 135 16.42 -11.66 7.71
CA SER A 135 17.37 -12.08 6.69
C SER A 135 16.76 -13.21 5.84
N PHE A 136 16.77 -13.06 4.52
CA PHE A 136 16.40 -14.11 3.59
C PHE A 136 17.47 -14.24 2.50
N ALA A 137 17.60 -15.44 1.93
CA ALA A 137 18.52 -15.71 0.83
C ALA A 137 17.72 -16.01 -0.45
N ILE A 138 18.12 -15.40 -1.56
CA ILE A 138 17.62 -15.74 -2.90
C ILE A 138 18.64 -16.67 -3.55
N THR A 139 18.23 -17.90 -3.88
CA THR A 139 19.03 -18.80 -4.70
C THR A 139 18.66 -18.63 -6.16
N VAL A 140 19.60 -18.14 -6.98
CA VAL A 140 19.43 -18.07 -8.43
C VAL A 140 19.97 -19.35 -9.06
N THR A 141 19.08 -20.17 -9.61
CA THR A 141 19.46 -21.38 -10.36
C THR A 141 19.51 -21.08 -11.85
N ARG A 142 20.62 -21.41 -12.53
CA ARG A 142 20.65 -21.42 -13.99
C ARG A 142 19.92 -22.66 -14.50
N ILE A 143 19.04 -22.48 -15.47
CA ILE A 143 18.50 -23.60 -16.24
C ILE A 143 19.63 -24.08 -17.16
N ALA A 144 20.00 -25.35 -17.05
CA ALA A 144 21.01 -26.00 -17.88
C ALA A 144 20.44 -26.38 -19.25
#